data_AF-S5ZVW8-F1
#
_entry.id   AF-S5ZVW8-F1
#
_cell.length_a   1.000
_cell.length_b   1.000
_cell.length_c   1.000
_cell.angle_alpha   90.00
_cell.angle_beta   90.00
_cell.angle_gamma   90.00
#
_symmetry.space_group_name_H-M   'P 1'
#
loop_
_entity.id
_entity.type
_entity.pdbx_description
1 polymer ?
#
loop_
_entity_poly.entity_id
_entity_poly.type
_entity_poly.pdbx_seq_one_letter_code
_entity_poly.pdbx_strand_id
1 'polypeptide(L)'
;MYSVASSATNRPVLVQAGDALISGNPPTYTVTIYLQNIGTSTVDLTGINLNVPDIGANTSLTCNPPTLKSGEITKCTASLSTTSTITTAKTAIIETKYGALKITLLRA
;
A
#
# COMPACT_ATOMS: atom_id res chain seq x y z
N MET A 1 -0.99 2.51 20.79
CA MET A 1 0.05 1.45 20.90
C MET A 1 -0.47 0.24 20.15
N TYR A 2 0.04 -0.04 18.94
CA TYR A 2 -0.29 -1.29 18.25
C TYR A 2 0.74 -2.34 18.67
N SER A 3 0.39 -3.18 19.65
CA SER A 3 1.21 -4.32 20.04
C SER A 3 0.84 -5.52 19.17
N VAL A 4 1.68 -5.83 18.18
CA VAL A 4 1.65 -7.15 17.51
C VAL A 4 2.49 -8.11 18.35
N ALA A 5 1.85 -8.77 19.32
CA ALA A 5 2.44 -9.90 20.00
C ALA A 5 2.45 -11.10 19.04
N SER A 6 3.62 -11.50 18.55
CA SER A 6 3.86 -12.84 18.05
C SER A 6 5.29 -13.22 18.33
N SER A 7 5.48 -14.03 19.37
CA SER A 7 6.73 -14.70 19.68
C SER A 7 7.26 -15.47 18.45
N ALA A 8 8.50 -15.18 18.07
CA ALA A 8 9.43 -16.10 17.40
C ALA A 8 8.93 -16.88 16.16
N THR A 9 8.32 -16.21 15.19
CA THR A 9 8.34 -16.69 13.79
C THR A 9 8.96 -15.61 12.93
N ASN A 10 10.01 -15.97 12.20
CA ASN A 10 10.73 -15.11 11.27
C ASN A 10 9.78 -14.71 10.11
N ARG A 11 8.84 -13.80 10.36
CA ARG A 11 7.76 -13.43 9.44
C ARG A 11 7.95 -11.99 8.96
N PRO A 12 7.80 -11.74 7.66
CA PRO A 12 7.65 -10.40 7.15
C PRO A 12 6.38 -9.76 7.73
N VAL A 13 6.49 -8.50 8.16
CA VAL A 13 5.36 -7.71 8.64
C VAL A 13 5.43 -6.35 7.98
N LEU A 14 4.41 -6.02 7.20
CA LEU A 14 4.32 -4.76 6.50
C LEU A 14 3.37 -3.81 7.21
N VAL A 15 3.75 -2.54 7.26
CA VAL A 15 2.89 -1.44 7.72
C VAL A 15 3.00 -0.26 6.77
N GLN A 16 1.96 0.56 6.73
CA GLN A 16 2.02 1.85 6.07
C GLN A 16 2.92 2.79 6.87
N ALA A 17 3.85 3.47 6.19
CA ALA A 17 4.79 4.41 6.79
C ALA A 17 4.52 5.83 6.32
N GLY A 18 3.83 6.64 7.12
CA GLY A 18 3.41 7.99 6.70
C GLY A 18 2.12 7.95 5.87
N ASP A 19 1.84 9.02 5.13
CA ASP A 19 0.57 9.18 4.41
C ASP A 19 0.52 8.37 3.13
N ALA A 20 -0.68 7.84 2.84
CA ALA A 20 -1.03 7.29 1.54
C ALA A 20 -1.88 8.31 0.80
N LEU A 21 -1.44 8.73 -0.38
CA LEU A 21 -2.00 9.85 -1.11
C LEU A 21 -2.60 9.41 -2.43
N ILE A 22 -3.72 10.03 -2.81
CA ILE A 22 -4.29 9.97 -4.15
C ILE A 22 -4.35 11.38 -4.76
N SER A 23 -3.73 11.53 -5.93
CA SER A 23 -3.59 12.81 -6.63
C SER A 23 -3.93 12.68 -8.10
N GLY A 24 -4.18 13.80 -8.77
CA GLY A 24 -4.65 13.83 -10.15
C GLY A 24 -6.15 14.06 -10.27
N ASN A 25 -6.63 13.92 -11.50
CA ASN A 25 -7.98 14.28 -11.95
C ASN A 25 -8.50 13.20 -12.90
N PRO A 26 -9.82 13.05 -13.09
CA PRO A 26 -10.33 12.05 -14.03
C PRO A 26 -9.77 12.31 -15.44
N PRO A 27 -9.50 11.24 -16.23
CA PRO A 27 -9.78 9.84 -15.91
C PRO A 27 -8.67 9.11 -15.13
N THR A 28 -7.56 9.78 -14.79
CA THR A 28 -6.34 9.13 -14.27
C THR A 28 -5.85 9.74 -12.96
N TYR A 29 -5.75 8.90 -11.94
CA TYR A 29 -5.23 9.23 -10.63
C TYR A 29 -3.93 8.48 -10.34
N THR A 30 -3.02 9.14 -9.64
CA THR A 30 -1.79 8.54 -9.13
C THR A 30 -1.93 8.31 -7.63
N VAL A 31 -1.65 7.08 -7.20
CA VAL A 31 -1.55 6.72 -5.79
C VAL A 31 -0.09 6.64 -5.40
N THR A 32 0.26 7.24 -4.26
CA THR A 32 1.57 7.11 -3.62
C THR A 32 1.40 6.57 -2.21
N ILE A 33 2.05 5.45 -1.90
CA ILE A 33 2.02 4.79 -0.61
C ILE A 33 3.47 4.52 -0.20
N TYR A 34 3.76 4.60 1.09
CA TYR A 34 5.03 4.16 1.64
C TYR A 34 4.79 2.96 2.55
N LEU A 35 5.58 1.90 2.35
CA LEU A 35 5.49 0.68 3.14
C LEU A 35 6.81 0.44 3.88
N GLN A 36 6.71 0.06 5.15
CA GLN A 36 7.84 -0.35 5.97
C GLN A 36 7.75 -1.82 6.32
N ASN A 37 8.87 -2.52 6.24
CA ASN A 37 9.00 -3.85 6.82
C ASN A 37 9.41 -3.73 8.30
N ILE A 38 8.48 -3.99 9.22
CA ILE A 38 8.76 -4.03 10.67
C ILE A 38 8.97 -5.46 11.19
N GLY A 39 8.90 -6.45 10.30
CA GLY A 39 9.20 -7.84 10.60
C GLY A 39 10.70 -8.13 10.54
N THR A 40 11.08 -9.33 10.94
CA THR A 40 12.50 -9.74 11.02
C THR A 40 13.03 -10.35 9.73
N SER A 41 12.16 -10.69 8.78
CA SER A 41 12.51 -11.30 7.49
C SER A 41 12.32 -10.34 6.32
N THR A 42 13.13 -10.50 5.27
CA THR A 42 13.00 -9.73 4.03
C THR A 42 11.65 -9.95 3.37
N VAL A 43 11.02 -8.86 2.92
CA VAL A 43 9.77 -8.86 2.16
C VAL A 43 10.08 -8.74 0.67
N ASP A 44 9.34 -9.49 -0.16
CA ASP A 44 9.25 -9.29 -1.60
C ASP A 44 7.87 -8.69 -1.97
N LEU A 45 7.89 -7.48 -2.52
CA LEU A 45 6.72 -6.69 -2.93
C LEU A 45 6.45 -6.77 -4.43
N THR A 46 7.04 -7.72 -5.15
CA THR A 46 6.70 -7.95 -6.56
C THR A 46 5.28 -8.50 -6.70
N GLY A 47 4.53 -7.97 -7.67
CA GLY A 47 3.19 -8.47 -8.02
C GLY A 47 2.11 -8.19 -6.96
N ILE A 48 2.30 -7.18 -6.11
CA ILE A 48 1.27 -6.74 -5.18
C ILE A 48 0.22 -5.88 -5.90
N ASN A 49 -1.01 -5.92 -5.40
CA ASN A 49 -2.14 -5.20 -6.00
C ASN A 49 -2.75 -4.20 -5.00
N LEU A 50 -3.32 -3.14 -5.54
CA LEU A 50 -4.11 -2.15 -4.83
C LEU A 50 -5.56 -2.26 -5.28
N ASN A 51 -6.44 -2.57 -4.34
CA ASN A 51 -7.88 -2.60 -4.54
C ASN A 51 -8.53 -1.39 -3.83
N VAL A 52 -9.35 -0.63 -4.55
CA VAL A 52 -10.10 0.53 -4.03
C VAL A 52 -11.60 0.28 -4.28
N PRO A 53 -12.29 -0.42 -3.36
CA PRO A 53 -13.65 -0.90 -3.57
C PRO A 53 -14.66 0.22 -3.86
N ASP A 54 -14.51 1.37 -3.20
CA ASP A 54 -15.42 2.52 -3.31
C ASP A 54 -15.54 3.08 -4.74
N ILE A 55 -14.52 2.84 -5.58
CA ILE A 55 -14.49 3.28 -6.98
C ILE A 55 -14.35 2.11 -7.96
N GLY A 56 -14.47 0.87 -7.47
CA GLY A 56 -14.35 -0.36 -8.27
C GLY A 56 -13.01 -0.52 -8.98
N ALA A 57 -11.93 0.05 -8.45
CA ALA A 57 -10.63 0.05 -9.11
C ALA A 57 -9.71 -1.02 -8.49
N ASN A 58 -9.08 -1.83 -9.34
CA ASN A 58 -8.00 -2.73 -8.98
C ASN A 58 -6.82 -2.49 -9.93
N THR A 59 -5.62 -2.32 -9.39
CA THR A 59 -4.42 -2.01 -10.19
C THR A 59 -3.17 -2.61 -9.53
N SER A 60 -2.15 -2.90 -10.33
CA SER A 60 -0.86 -3.32 -9.80
C SER A 60 -0.17 -2.16 -9.09
N LEU A 61 0.43 -2.44 -7.94
CA LEU A 61 1.17 -1.48 -7.15
C LEU A 61 2.66 -1.78 -7.29
N THR A 62 3.41 -0.80 -7.79
CA THR A 62 4.85 -0.95 -8.09
C THR A 62 5.68 -0.26 -7.01
N CYS A 63 6.55 -1.00 -6.35
CA CYS A 63 7.43 -0.48 -5.30
C CYS A 63 8.89 -0.44 -5.74
N ASN A 64 9.63 0.60 -5.33
CA ASN A 64 11.05 0.74 -5.60
C ASN A 64 11.81 1.20 -4.35
N PRO A 65 12.66 0.35 -3.73
CA PRO A 65 12.98 -1.02 -4.13
C PRO A 65 11.81 -2.01 -3.95
N PRO A 66 11.75 -3.11 -4.74
CA PRO A 66 10.70 -4.13 -4.61
C PRO A 66 10.98 -5.12 -3.48
N THR A 67 12.18 -5.13 -2.90
CA THR A 67 12.54 -5.94 -1.74
C THR A 67 12.91 -5.05 -0.56
N LEU A 68 12.48 -5.44 0.64
CA LEU A 68 12.68 -4.67 1.87
C LEU A 68 13.25 -5.56 2.97
N LYS A 69 14.44 -5.24 3.46
CA LYS A 69 14.98 -5.82 4.70
C LYS A 69 14.22 -5.26 5.91
N SER A 70 14.41 -5.90 7.06
CA SER A 70 13.88 -5.42 8.34
C SER A 70 14.26 -3.96 8.59
N GLY A 71 13.27 -3.12 8.90
CA GLY A 71 13.39 -1.69 9.17
C GLY A 71 13.33 -0.79 7.94
N GLU A 72 13.50 -1.32 6.72
CA GLU A 72 13.54 -0.52 5.49
C GLU A 72 12.14 -0.04 5.04
N ILE A 73 12.13 1.10 4.34
CA ILE A 73 10.93 1.72 3.76
C ILE A 73 11.07 1.77 2.25
N THR A 74 9.99 1.51 1.51
CA THR A 74 9.91 1.69 0.06
C THR A 74 8.79 2.64 -0.30
N LYS A 75 8.92 3.29 -1.46
CA LYS A 75 7.84 4.02 -2.11
C LYS A 75 7.16 3.12 -3.12
N CYS A 76 5.84 3.02 -3.01
CA CYS A 76 4.96 2.30 -3.92
C CYS A 76 4.03 3.26 -4.66
N THR A 77 3.89 3.07 -5.96
CA THR A 77 3.03 3.89 -6.81
C THR A 77 2.12 3.04 -7.68
N ALA A 78 0.91 3.53 -7.89
CA ALA A 78 -0.07 2.90 -8.78
C ALA A 78 -0.85 3.96 -9.55
N SER A 79 -1.32 3.58 -10.74
CA SER A 79 -2.22 4.41 -11.56
C SER A 79 -3.62 3.82 -11.48
N LEU A 80 -4.60 4.65 -11.12
CA LEU A 80 -6.02 4.31 -11.09
C LEU A 80 -6.74 5.00 -12.24
N SER A 81 -7.59 4.26 -12.93
CA SER A 81 -8.46 4.80 -13.97
C SER A 81 -9.89 4.89 -13.44
N THR A 82 -10.43 6.11 -13.33
CA THR A 82 -11.84 6.33 -12.99
C THR A 82 -12.31 7.66 -13.57
N THR A 83 -13.52 7.66 -14.12
CA THR A 83 -14.18 8.88 -14.63
C THR A 83 -14.82 9.71 -13.52
N SER A 84 -14.94 9.16 -12.32
CA SER A 84 -15.53 9.84 -11.17
C SER A 84 -14.52 10.75 -10.48
N THR A 85 -14.92 11.97 -10.14
CA THR A 85 -14.08 12.89 -9.38
C THR A 85 -13.92 12.42 -7.94
N ILE A 86 -12.68 12.22 -7.50
CA ILE A 86 -12.33 11.91 -6.12
C ILE A 86 -12.10 13.21 -5.34
N THR A 87 -13.04 13.54 -4.46
CA THR A 87 -13.00 14.76 -3.61
C THR A 87 -12.72 14.45 -2.14
N THR A 88 -12.87 13.19 -1.72
CA THR A 88 -12.70 12.75 -0.34
C THR A 88 -11.75 11.56 -0.26
N ALA A 89 -11.28 11.28 0.96
CA ALA A 89 -10.45 10.10 1.21
C ALA A 89 -11.17 8.80 0.83
N LYS A 90 -10.41 7.80 0.39
CA LYS A 90 -10.92 6.48 -0.02
C LYS A 90 -10.26 5.38 0.78
N THR A 91 -11.01 4.30 1.05
CA THR A 91 -10.42 3.11 1.65
C THR A 91 -9.80 2.26 0.55
N ALA A 92 -8.58 1.79 0.77
CA ALA A 92 -7.92 0.84 -0.12
C ALA A 92 -7.37 -0.37 0.64
N ILE A 93 -7.20 -1.47 -0.09
CA ILE A 93 -6.65 -2.72 0.41
C ILE A 93 -5.45 -3.05 -0.46
N ILE A 94 -4.28 -3.20 0.16
CA ILE A 94 -3.07 -3.68 -0.50
C ILE A 94 -3.01 -5.18 -0.30
N GLU A 95 -3.08 -5.93 -1.40
CA GLU A 95 -3.00 -7.38 -1.40
C GLU A 95 -1.55 -7.80 -1.67
N THR A 96 -0.95 -8.49 -0.71
CA THR A 96 0.43 -8.95 -0.78
C THR A 96 0.51 -10.48 -0.63
N LYS A 97 1.67 -11.06 -0.95
CA LYS A 97 1.97 -12.48 -0.70
C LYS A 97 1.88 -12.87 0.79
N TYR A 98 1.89 -11.89 1.69
CA TYR A 98 1.95 -12.08 3.14
C TYR A 98 0.64 -11.72 3.85
N GLY A 99 -0.38 -11.26 3.10
CA GLY A 99 -1.67 -10.83 3.63
C GLY A 99 -2.14 -9.51 3.02
N ALA A 100 -3.22 -8.97 3.58
CA ALA A 100 -3.83 -7.73 3.12
C ALA A 100 -3.64 -6.60 4.14
N LEU A 101 -3.33 -5.39 3.66
CA LEU A 101 -3.26 -4.18 4.47
C LEU A 101 -4.40 -3.25 4.11
N LYS A 102 -5.22 -2.88 5.09
CA LYS A 102 -6.24 -1.84 4.92
C LYS A 102 -5.62 -0.48 5.19
N ILE A 103 -5.75 0.44 4.24
CA ILE A 103 -5.20 1.80 4.30
C ILE A 103 -6.26 2.83 3.91
N THR A 104 -6.00 4.09 4.27
CA THR A 104 -6.81 5.23 3.85
C THR A 104 -6.00 6.08 2.88
N LEU A 105 -6.49 6.25 1.66
CA LEU A 105 -5.94 7.15 0.65
C LEU A 105 -6.48 8.56 0.89
N LEU A 106 -5.63 9.46 1.35
CA LEU A 106 -5.96 10.87 1.52
C LEU A 106 -5.90 11.59 0.18
N ARG A 107 -6.89 12.45 -0.09
CA ARG A 107 -6.88 13.30 -1.27
C ARG A 107 -5.80 14.39 -1.07
N ALA A 108 -4.81 14.41 -1.96
CA ALA A 108 -3.71 15.37 -1.96
C ALA A 108 -4.08 16.73 -2.58
#